data_AF-B4WM24-F1
#
_entry.id   AF-B4WM24-F1
#
_cell.length_a   1.000
_cell.length_b   1.000
_cell.length_c   1.000
_cell.angle_alpha   90.00
_cell.angle_beta   90.00
_cell.angle_gamma   90.00
#
_symmetry.space_group_name_H-M   'P 1'
#
loop_
_entity.id
_entity.type
_entity.pdbx_description
1 polymer ?
#
loop_
_entity_poly.entity_id
_entity_poly.type
_entity_poly.pdbx_seq_one_letter_code
_entity_poly.pdbx_strand_id
1 'polypeptide(L)'
;MATWQCVKNCGACCELSPADRPDLADYLSPTELSLYLSMVGDDGWCIHYNQDQRTCSIYDQRPNFCRVQADTFEQLYNIEPDKLNDFAIECCEQQIDAIYGNISPEMNRFYEAIGVDTQVITIEGEADSSKQ
;
A
#
# COMPACT_ATOMS: atom_id res chain seq x y z
N MET A 1 15.15 -1.87 -13.02
CA MET A 1 14.48 -1.51 -11.76
C MET A 1 13.19 -0.82 -12.14
N ALA A 2 12.06 -1.34 -11.66
CA ALA A 2 10.77 -0.71 -11.89
C ALA A 2 10.74 0.64 -11.14
N THR A 3 10.00 1.61 -11.67
CA THR A 3 9.79 2.89 -10.98
C THR A 3 8.39 2.87 -10.40
N TRP A 4 8.30 2.99 -9.08
CA TRP A 4 7.03 3.00 -8.38
C TRP A 4 6.18 4.17 -8.83
N GLN A 5 4.89 3.94 -9.03
CA GLN A 5 3.91 5.00 -9.16
C GLN A 5 2.54 4.61 -8.62
N CYS A 6 1.82 5.59 -8.08
CA CYS A 6 0.44 5.42 -7.64
C CYS A 6 -0.49 5.22 -8.84
N VAL A 7 -1.36 4.22 -8.77
CA VAL A 7 -2.31 3.87 -9.83
C VAL A 7 -3.70 4.41 -9.50
N LYS A 8 -4.35 5.01 -10.50
CA LYS A 8 -5.73 5.49 -10.36
C LYS A 8 -6.70 4.31 -10.19
N ASN A 9 -7.75 4.54 -9.38
CA ASN A 9 -8.80 3.57 -9.12
C ASN A 9 -8.31 2.26 -8.47
N CYS A 10 -7.21 2.32 -7.70
CA CYS A 10 -6.75 1.23 -6.84
C CYS A 10 -7.33 1.40 -5.43
N GLY A 11 -6.88 2.41 -4.68
CA GLY A 11 -7.43 2.72 -3.36
C GLY A 11 -7.10 1.74 -2.24
N ALA A 12 -6.28 0.70 -2.47
CA ALA A 12 -5.92 -0.29 -1.45
C ALA A 12 -5.27 0.35 -0.21
N CYS A 13 -4.44 1.37 -0.39
CA CYS A 13 -3.80 2.12 0.69
C CYS A 13 -4.77 3.01 1.50
N CYS A 14 -6.02 3.15 1.07
CA CYS A 14 -7.06 3.87 1.81
C CYS A 14 -7.79 2.99 2.82
N GLU A 15 -7.51 1.69 2.86
CA GLU A 15 -7.79 0.87 4.04
C GLU A 15 -6.74 1.25 5.10
N LEU A 16 -7.23 1.77 6.24
CA LEU A 16 -6.44 2.40 7.30
C LEU A 16 -6.69 1.76 8.67
N SER A 17 -7.29 0.58 8.75
CA SER A 17 -7.59 -0.11 10.01
C SER A 17 -6.35 -0.15 10.93
N PRO A 18 -6.43 0.43 12.14
CA PRO A 18 -5.34 0.36 13.12
C PRO A 18 -5.08 -1.06 13.63
N ALA A 19 -6.07 -1.96 13.52
CA ALA A 19 -5.90 -3.36 13.92
C ALA A 19 -4.88 -4.08 13.05
N ASP A 20 -4.78 -3.70 11.78
CA ASP A 20 -3.83 -4.26 10.81
C ASP A 20 -2.48 -3.51 10.81
N ARG A 21 -2.36 -2.46 11.63
CA ARG A 21 -1.15 -1.62 11.75
C ARG A 21 -0.84 -1.28 13.23
N PRO A 22 -0.50 -2.28 14.07
CA PRO A 22 -0.26 -2.06 15.49
C PRO A 22 0.92 -1.12 15.77
N ASP A 23 1.87 -1.04 14.84
CA ASP A 23 3.13 -0.30 15.01
C ASP A 23 3.07 1.16 14.51
N LEU A 24 1.87 1.70 14.24
CA LEU A 24 1.70 3.09 13.77
C LEU A 24 2.41 4.13 14.64
N ALA A 25 2.44 3.91 15.96
CA ALA A 25 3.07 4.82 16.91
C ALA A 25 4.60 4.82 16.86
N ASP A 26 5.22 3.82 16.21
CA ASP A 26 6.67 3.71 16.11
C ASP A 26 7.25 4.63 15.03
N TYR A 27 6.46 4.95 14.00
CA TYR A 27 6.89 5.77 12.88
C TYR A 27 6.09 7.07 12.69
N LEU A 28 4.90 7.21 13.25
CA LEU A 28 4.15 8.47 13.22
C LEU A 28 4.39 9.31 14.48
N SER A 29 4.58 10.62 14.33
CA SER A 29 4.56 11.52 15.47
C SER A 29 3.17 11.54 16.14
N PRO A 30 3.04 11.93 17.42
CA PRO A 30 1.73 11.97 18.10
C PRO A 30 0.68 12.82 17.36
N THR A 31 1.11 13.90 16.69
CA THR A 31 0.24 14.75 15.88
C THR A 31 -0.22 14.04 14.61
N GLU A 32 0.70 13.34 13.92
CA GLU A 32 0.37 12.57 12.71
C GLU A 32 -0.49 11.36 13.03
N LEU A 33 -0.24 10.67 14.14
CA LEU A 33 -1.06 9.54 14.61
C LEU A 33 -2.48 10.00 14.92
N SER A 34 -2.64 11.14 15.60
CA SER A 34 -3.96 11.73 15.86
C SER A 34 -4.68 12.08 14.56
N LEU A 35 -3.97 12.67 13.60
CA LEU A 35 -4.52 12.96 12.27
C LEU A 35 -4.91 11.67 11.53
N TYR A 36 -4.04 10.67 11.52
CA TYR A 36 -4.30 9.36 10.92
C TYR A 36 -5.60 8.76 11.47
N LEU A 37 -5.71 8.66 12.80
CA LEU A 37 -6.88 8.08 13.47
C LEU A 37 -8.15 8.87 13.21
N SER A 38 -8.06 10.20 13.10
CA SER A 38 -9.21 11.04 12.74
C SER A 38 -9.75 10.81 11.32
N MET A 39 -8.93 10.21 10.44
CA MET A 39 -9.28 9.89 9.07
C MET A 39 -9.83 8.47 8.92
N VAL A 40 -9.73 7.61 9.93
CA VAL A 40 -10.24 6.22 9.90
C VAL A 40 -11.74 6.22 10.22
N GLY A 41 -12.54 5.70 9.30
CA GLY A 41 -13.97 5.46 9.51
C GLY A 41 -14.23 4.21 10.37
N ASP A 42 -15.48 4.03 10.80
CA ASP A 42 -15.89 2.88 11.62
C ASP A 42 -15.68 1.52 10.90
N ASP A 43 -15.55 1.54 9.58
CA ASP A 43 -15.29 0.38 8.72
C ASP A 43 -13.79 0.13 8.45
N GLY A 44 -12.90 0.92 9.06
CA GLY A 44 -11.45 0.85 8.83
C GLY A 44 -10.97 1.64 7.62
N TRP A 45 -11.87 2.14 6.76
CA TRP A 45 -11.49 2.88 5.56
C TRP A 45 -11.35 4.37 5.83
N CYS A 46 -10.51 5.03 5.04
CA CYS A 46 -10.36 6.47 5.09
C CYS A 46 -11.69 7.18 4.78
N ILE A 47 -12.15 8.09 5.65
CA ILE A 47 -13.40 8.85 5.47
C ILE A 47 -13.42 9.72 4.20
N HIS A 48 -12.25 10.01 3.63
CA HIS A 48 -12.11 10.78 2.40
C HIS A 48 -12.07 9.92 1.12
N TYR A 49 -12.07 8.58 1.27
CA TYR A 49 -12.08 7.65 0.16
C TYR A 49 -13.50 7.38 -0.32
N ASN A 50 -13.73 7.65 -1.60
CA ASN A 50 -14.97 7.26 -2.26
C ASN A 50 -14.81 5.83 -2.79
N GLN A 51 -15.48 4.86 -2.15
CA GLN A 51 -15.36 3.44 -2.52
C GLN A 51 -15.94 3.13 -3.92
N ASP A 52 -17.00 3.83 -4.34
CA ASP A 52 -17.63 3.62 -5.65
C ASP A 52 -16.73 4.06 -6.81
N GLN A 53 -16.11 5.24 -6.67
CA GLN A 53 -15.23 5.83 -7.68
C GLN A 53 -13.77 5.43 -7.49
N ARG A 54 -13.42 4.89 -6.33
CA ARG A 54 -12.06 4.56 -5.89
C ARG A 54 -11.10 5.74 -5.99
N THR A 55 -11.57 6.88 -5.50
CA THR A 55 -10.83 8.15 -5.51
C THR A 55 -10.76 8.77 -4.13
N CYS A 56 -9.68 9.50 -3.87
CA CYS A 56 -9.53 10.30 -2.65
C CYS A 56 -10.03 11.72 -2.92
N SER A 57 -11.01 12.18 -2.13
CA SER A 57 -11.57 13.54 -2.24
C SER A 57 -10.58 14.66 -1.90
N ILE A 58 -9.50 14.33 -1.17
CA ILE A 58 -8.45 15.26 -0.76
C ILE A 58 -7.10 14.92 -1.42
N TYR A 59 -7.09 14.33 -2.62
CA TYR A 59 -5.88 13.77 -3.24
C TYR A 59 -4.67 14.71 -3.23
N ASP A 60 -4.89 16.00 -3.53
CA ASP A 60 -3.85 17.04 -3.55
C ASP A 60 -3.47 17.55 -2.15
N GLN A 61 -4.32 17.35 -1.16
CA GLN A 61 -4.16 17.77 0.23
C GLN A 61 -3.81 16.61 1.18
N ARG A 62 -3.51 15.42 0.63
CA ARG A 62 -3.15 14.24 1.43
C ARG A 62 -2.02 14.55 2.41
N PRO A 63 -2.12 14.08 3.66
CA PRO A 63 -1.05 14.20 4.64
C PRO A 63 0.18 13.40 4.21
N ASN A 64 1.32 13.68 4.83
CA ASN A 64 2.61 13.09 4.45
C ASN A 64 2.57 11.56 4.48
N PHE A 65 2.02 10.95 5.53
CA PHE A 65 1.90 9.48 5.65
C PHE A 65 1.04 8.82 4.56
N CYS A 66 0.22 9.59 3.82
CA CYS A 66 -0.52 9.09 2.65
C CYS A 66 0.22 9.28 1.32
N ARG A 67 1.43 9.84 1.34
CA ARG A 67 2.27 10.12 0.16
C ARG A 67 3.49 9.24 0.18
N VAL A 68 3.71 8.56 -0.94
CA VAL A 68 4.95 7.82 -1.18
C VAL A 68 5.93 8.77 -1.86
N GLN A 69 6.74 9.41 -1.02
CA GLN A 69 7.79 10.34 -1.43
C GLN A 69 9.06 10.02 -0.67
N ALA A 70 10.22 10.25 -1.29
CA ALA A 70 11.51 9.88 -0.73
C ALA A 70 11.78 10.57 0.61
N ASP A 71 11.48 11.86 0.73
CA ASP A 71 11.62 12.63 1.95
C ASP A 71 10.78 12.07 3.11
N THR A 72 9.54 11.70 2.81
CA THR A 72 8.62 11.11 3.78
C THR A 72 9.10 9.73 4.23
N PHE A 73 9.54 8.88 3.30
CA PHE A 73 9.95 7.51 3.63
C PHE A 73 11.32 7.44 4.30
N GLU A 74 12.22 8.38 3.99
CA GLU A 74 13.46 8.57 4.73
C GLU A 74 13.16 8.98 6.18
N GLN A 75 12.20 9.90 6.39
CA GLN A 75 11.82 10.36 7.74
C GLN A 75 11.09 9.30 8.57
N LEU A 76 10.13 8.59 7.97
CA LEU A 76 9.26 7.65 8.68
C LEU A 76 9.91 6.27 8.84
N TYR A 77 10.64 5.80 7.83
CA TYR A 77 11.10 4.41 7.75
C TYR A 77 12.62 4.27 7.59
N ASN A 78 13.36 5.39 7.53
CA ASN A 78 14.81 5.40 7.29
C ASN A 78 15.19 4.64 6.01
N ILE A 79 14.34 4.76 4.97
CA ILE A 79 14.56 4.14 3.66
C ILE A 79 15.36 5.10 2.78
N GLU A 80 16.48 4.62 2.27
CA GLU A 80 17.32 5.39 1.34
C GLU A 80 16.55 5.67 0.02
N PRO A 81 16.70 6.85 -0.59
CA PRO A 81 15.94 7.22 -1.80
C PRO A 81 16.10 6.25 -2.99
N ASP A 82 17.23 5.57 -3.09
CA ASP A 82 17.52 4.56 -4.11
C ASP A 82 16.75 3.24 -3.87
N LYS A 83 16.39 2.93 -2.62
CA LYS A 83 15.59 1.76 -2.22
C LYS A 83 14.09 2.03 -2.19
N LEU A 84 13.66 3.28 -2.32
CA LEU A 84 12.25 3.66 -2.24
C LEU A 84 11.37 2.89 -3.24
N ASN A 85 11.82 2.76 -4.48
CA ASN A 85 11.01 2.11 -5.52
C ASN A 85 10.69 0.66 -5.14
N ASP A 86 11.71 -0.12 -4.80
CA ASP A 86 11.54 -1.53 -4.46
C ASP A 86 10.67 -1.70 -3.20
N PHE A 87 10.93 -0.89 -2.17
CA PHE A 87 10.15 -0.90 -0.93
C PHE A 87 8.68 -0.52 -1.16
N ALA A 88 8.42 0.56 -1.90
CA ALA A 88 7.07 1.02 -2.18
C ALA A 88 6.29 0.05 -3.09
N ILE A 89 6.98 -0.64 -3.99
CA ILE A 89 6.40 -1.69 -4.82
C ILE A 89 5.94 -2.85 -3.94
N GLU A 90 6.82 -3.37 -3.08
CA GLU A 90 6.49 -4.46 -2.17
C GLU A 90 5.31 -4.11 -1.25
N CYS A 91 5.31 -2.91 -0.65
CA CYS A 91 4.19 -2.46 0.18
C CYS A 91 2.87 -2.38 -0.61
N CYS A 92 2.92 -1.92 -1.87
CA CYS A 92 1.74 -1.84 -2.71
C CYS A 92 1.24 -3.23 -3.13
N GLU A 93 2.14 -4.16 -3.45
CA GLU A 93 1.77 -5.55 -3.78
C GLU A 93 1.07 -6.21 -2.59
N GLN A 94 1.68 -6.18 -1.40
CA GLN A 94 1.10 -6.77 -0.20
C GLN A 94 -0.28 -6.18 0.13
N GLN A 95 -0.42 -4.85 0.06
CA GLN A 95 -1.69 -4.19 0.37
C GLN A 95 -2.75 -4.47 -0.70
N ILE A 96 -2.39 -4.48 -1.99
CA ILE A 96 -3.34 -4.80 -3.07
C ILE A 96 -3.81 -6.26 -2.95
N ASP A 97 -2.91 -7.19 -2.64
CA ASP A 97 -3.26 -8.60 -2.43
C ASP A 97 -4.20 -8.77 -1.23
N ALA A 98 -3.90 -8.14 -0.10
CA ALA A 98 -4.74 -8.21 1.10
C ALA A 98 -6.18 -7.71 0.86
N ILE A 99 -6.35 -6.67 0.03
CA ILE A 99 -7.66 -6.03 -0.21
C ILE A 99 -8.41 -6.66 -1.38
N TYR A 100 -7.72 -6.96 -2.48
CA TYR A 100 -8.34 -7.35 -3.75
C TYR A 100 -7.90 -8.73 -4.25
N GLY A 101 -6.79 -9.26 -3.73
CA GLY A 101 -6.15 -10.50 -4.18
C GLY A 101 -5.07 -10.28 -5.25
N ASN A 102 -4.12 -11.21 -5.30
CA ASN A 102 -2.94 -11.18 -6.18
C ASN A 102 -3.28 -11.31 -7.68
N ILE A 103 -4.45 -11.82 -8.04
CA ILE A 103 -4.93 -11.94 -9.43
C ILE A 103 -5.94 -10.83 -9.80
N SER A 104 -6.02 -9.77 -9.01
CA SER A 104 -7.00 -8.70 -9.17
C SER A 104 -6.71 -7.76 -10.35
N PRO A 105 -7.74 -7.09 -10.91
CA PRO A 105 -7.55 -6.02 -11.87
C PRO A 105 -6.70 -4.85 -11.34
N GLU A 106 -6.68 -4.64 -10.03
CA GLU A 106 -5.86 -3.63 -9.36
C GLU A 106 -4.38 -4.01 -9.41
N MET A 107 -4.07 -5.26 -9.11
CA MET A 107 -2.70 -5.79 -9.19
C MET A 107 -2.17 -5.73 -10.63
N ASN A 108 -2.98 -6.15 -11.61
CA ASN A 108 -2.59 -6.09 -13.02
C ASN A 108 -2.30 -4.65 -13.47
N ARG A 109 -3.19 -3.69 -13.15
CA ARG A 109 -2.97 -2.27 -13.47
C ARG A 109 -1.74 -1.70 -12.77
N PHE A 110 -1.42 -2.19 -11.57
CA PHE A 110 -0.21 -1.80 -10.86
C PHE A 110 1.05 -2.27 -11.58
N TYR A 111 1.14 -3.56 -11.92
CA TYR A 111 2.24 -4.11 -12.69
C TYR A 111 2.42 -3.44 -14.06
N GLU A 112 1.32 -3.22 -14.79
CA GLU A 112 1.34 -2.48 -16.06
C GLU A 112 1.91 -1.06 -15.88
N ALA A 113 1.52 -0.37 -14.81
CA ALA A 113 2.00 0.99 -14.53
C ALA A 113 3.50 1.00 -14.24
N ILE A 114 4.02 0.06 -13.46
CA ILE A 114 5.44 0.05 -13.09
C ILE A 114 6.34 -0.67 -14.12
N GLY A 115 5.74 -1.18 -15.21
CA GLY A 115 6.46 -1.84 -16.30
C GLY A 115 6.99 -3.22 -15.94
N VAL A 116 6.30 -3.94 -15.05
CA VAL A 116 6.60 -5.32 -14.68
C VAL A 116 5.62 -6.21 -15.43
N ASP A 117 6.13 -7.12 -16.24
CA ASP A 117 5.28 -8.16 -16.84
C ASP A 117 4.71 -9.02 -15.72
N THR A 118 3.38 -9.19 -15.68
CA THR A 118 2.67 -10.02 -14.72
C THR A 118 3.14 -11.48 -14.86
N GLN A 119 4.26 -11.82 -14.23
CA GLN A 119 4.67 -13.20 -14.06
C GLN A 119 3.68 -13.77 -13.07
N VAL A 120 2.73 -14.54 -13.62
CA VAL A 120 1.87 -15.45 -12.88
C VAL A 120 2.77 -16.17 -11.88
N ILE A 121 2.71 -15.76 -10.60
CA ILE A 121 3.27 -16.56 -9.51
C ILE A 121 2.38 -17.78 -9.48
N THR A 122 2.79 -18.79 -10.26
CA THR A 122 2.28 -20.13 -10.10
C THR A 122 2.74 -20.50 -8.70
N ILE A 123 1.80 -20.55 -7.76
CA ILE A 123 2.05 -21.14 -6.45
C ILE A 123 2.42 -22.58 -6.77
N GLU A 124 3.72 -22.85 -6.92
CA GLU A 124 4.24 -24.20 -6.86
C GLU A 124 3.93 -24.64 -5.42
N GLY A 125 2.79 -25.30 -5.28
CA GLY A 125 2.45 -26.00 -4.06
C GLY A 125 3.62 -26.92 -3.76
N GLU A 126 4.36 -26.59 -2.70
CA GLU A 126 5.36 -27.44 -2.10
C GLU A 126 4.60 -28.63 -1.50
N ALA A 127 4.22 -29.56 -2.37
CA ALA A 127 3.87 -30.91 -1.97
C ALA A 127 5.18 -31.54 -1.49
N ASP A 128 5.49 -31.35 -0.21
CA ASP A 128 6.45 -32.18 0.50
C ASP A 128 5.87 -33.61 0.58
N SER A 129 6.05 -34.31 -0.53
CA SER A 129 5.90 -35.74 -0.64
C SER A 129 7.27 -36.34 -0.43
N SER A 130 7.47 -36.93 0.76
CA SER A 130 8.38 -38.03 1.10
C SER A 130 9.39 -37.70 2.19
N LYS A 131 9.24 -38.38 3.32
CA LYS A 131 10.19 -39.44 3.69
C LYS A 131 9.62 -40.37 4.77
N GLN A 132 9.38 -41.61 4.31
CA GLN A 132 9.55 -42.93 4.97
C GLN A 132 8.96 -43.17 6.36
#